data_AF-A0A3D9JVN5-F1
#
_entry.id   AF-A0A3D9JVN5-F1
#
_cell.length_a   1.000
_cell.length_b   1.000
_cell.length_c   1.000
_cell.angle_alpha   90.00
_cell.angle_beta   90.00
_cell.angle_gamma   90.00
#
_symmetry.space_group_name_H-M   'P 1'
#
loop_
_entity.id
_entity.type
_entity.pdbx_description
1 polymer ?
#
loop_
_entity_poly.entity_id
_entity_poly.type
_entity_poly.pdbx_seq_one_letter_code
_entity_poly.pdbx_strand_id
1 'polypeptide(L)'
;MNYEQKARAEIAAWEQQLFKPPGWLEKTSKAIGNRINNLIPAKAQDLITTTIKSIVRTALFGAEYTPQRPVQRTLNLELHDQEAKQLFSLYQKIAVAEGAGTGAGGILLNVVDFPALIAIKMKYLFELAHNYGYDTKHFSERVFILKVFQMSFSSPEQRANLLKSIKNWDAEKELWSAETEYSEHMNWETFQKEYRDAIDFRKLLQMVPGIGAVAGAWANYTILEELGQSATNAYRLRRLNASAEKRSIQKT
;
A
#
# COMPACT_ATOMS: atom_id res chain seq x y z
N MET A 1 26.85 -12.56 -8.10
CA MET A 1 26.16 -11.46 -7.37
C MET A 1 25.21 -12.13 -6.39
N ASN A 2 25.32 -11.87 -5.09
CA ASN A 2 24.41 -12.44 -4.09
C ASN A 2 23.01 -11.81 -4.29
N TYR A 3 21.93 -12.59 -4.18
CA TYR A 3 20.56 -12.10 -4.32
C TYR A 3 20.27 -10.87 -3.46
N GLU A 4 20.74 -10.85 -2.20
CA GLU A 4 20.57 -9.70 -1.30
C GLU A 4 21.21 -8.42 -1.85
N GLN A 5 22.33 -8.52 -2.59
CA GLN A 5 22.97 -7.35 -3.21
C GLN A 5 22.14 -6.83 -4.38
N LYS A 6 21.55 -7.73 -5.17
CA LYS A 6 20.62 -7.36 -6.24
C LYS A 6 19.38 -6.66 -5.66
N ALA A 7 18.78 -7.23 -4.61
CA ALA A 7 17.63 -6.65 -3.93
C ALA A 7 17.95 -5.25 -3.36
N ARG A 8 19.13 -5.04 -2.76
CA ARG A 8 19.59 -3.72 -2.30
C ARG A 8 19.71 -2.71 -3.45
N ALA A 9 20.24 -3.11 -4.59
CA ALA A 9 20.36 -2.24 -5.77
C ALA A 9 18.97 -1.88 -6.33
N GLU A 10 18.05 -2.83 -6.40
CA GLU A 10 16.65 -2.61 -6.80
C GLU A 10 15.93 -1.65 -5.85
N ILE A 11 16.10 -1.83 -4.53
CA ILE A 11 15.55 -0.92 -3.52
C ILE A 11 16.12 0.49 -3.71
N ALA A 12 17.43 0.64 -3.86
CA ALA A 12 18.06 1.95 -4.03
C ALA A 12 17.53 2.67 -5.28
N ALA A 13 17.35 1.95 -6.39
CA ALA A 13 16.76 2.51 -7.60
C ALA A 13 15.29 2.93 -7.39
N TRP A 14 14.51 2.12 -6.69
CA TRP A 14 13.12 2.42 -6.33
C TRP A 14 13.01 3.65 -5.41
N GLU A 15 13.87 3.77 -4.40
CA GLU A 15 13.89 4.94 -3.52
C GLU A 15 14.19 6.22 -4.29
N GLN A 16 15.14 6.18 -5.24
CA GLN A 16 15.41 7.32 -6.11
C GLN A 16 14.19 7.69 -6.94
N GLN A 17 13.44 6.71 -7.45
CA GLN A 17 12.21 6.95 -8.21
C GLN A 17 11.10 7.56 -7.34
N LEU A 18 10.96 7.13 -6.08
CA LEU A 18 9.99 7.70 -5.15
C LEU A 18 10.18 9.21 -4.93
N PHE A 19 11.42 9.70 -4.98
CA PHE A 19 11.77 11.10 -4.76
C PHE A 19 11.96 11.93 -6.02
N LYS A 20 11.81 11.34 -7.21
CA LYS A 20 11.91 12.11 -8.45
C LYS A 20 10.78 13.14 -8.48
N PRO A 21 11.09 14.44 -8.67
CA PRO A 21 10.04 15.43 -8.90
C PRO A 21 9.28 15.05 -10.18
N PRO A 22 7.97 15.34 -10.26
CA PRO A 22 7.19 15.02 -11.44
C PRO A 22 7.81 15.67 -12.68
N GLY A 23 7.87 14.89 -13.77
CA GLY A 23 8.49 15.28 -15.03
C GLY A 23 7.81 16.50 -15.68
N TRP A 24 8.45 17.13 -16.65
CA TRP A 24 7.90 18.31 -17.34
C TRP A 24 6.55 18.05 -18.03
N LEU A 25 6.31 16.83 -18.52
CA LEU A 25 5.02 16.38 -19.08
C LEU A 25 3.93 16.18 -17.99
N GLU A 26 4.30 15.89 -16.75
CA GLU A 26 3.37 15.92 -15.61
C GLU A 26 3.10 17.35 -15.11
N LYS A 27 4.03 18.29 -15.36
CA LYS A 27 3.79 19.72 -15.06
C LYS A 27 2.78 20.33 -16.02
N THR A 28 2.73 19.90 -17.28
CA THR A 28 1.72 20.36 -18.24
C THR A 28 0.34 19.75 -17.96
N SER A 29 0.28 18.52 -17.43
CA SER A 29 -0.98 17.94 -16.94
C SER A 29 -1.51 18.61 -15.67
N LYS A 30 -0.69 19.31 -14.88
CA LYS A 30 -1.17 20.13 -13.73
C LYS A 30 -2.14 21.23 -14.13
N ALA A 31 -2.02 21.82 -15.33
CA ALA A 31 -2.96 22.84 -15.81
C ALA A 31 -4.36 22.27 -16.07
N ILE A 32 -4.45 21.00 -16.50
CA ILE A 32 -5.71 20.27 -16.67
C ILE A 32 -6.18 19.69 -15.31
N GLY A 33 -5.25 19.19 -14.50
CA GLY A 33 -5.52 18.64 -13.16
C GLY A 33 -6.07 19.66 -12.16
N ASN A 34 -5.63 20.92 -12.23
CA ASN A 34 -6.18 21.99 -11.40
C ASN A 34 -7.65 22.34 -11.76
N ARG A 35 -8.09 22.11 -13.00
CA ARG A 35 -9.51 22.23 -13.37
C ARG A 35 -10.34 21.05 -12.85
N ILE A 36 -9.75 19.86 -12.75
CA ILE A 36 -10.40 18.68 -12.16
C ILE A 36 -10.53 18.80 -10.62
N ASN A 37 -9.55 19.44 -9.95
CA ASN A 37 -9.58 19.68 -8.50
C ASN A 37 -10.87 20.40 -8.03
N ASN A 38 -11.40 21.32 -8.84
CA ASN A 38 -12.60 22.09 -8.52
C ASN A 38 -13.91 21.40 -8.97
N LEU A 39 -13.83 20.18 -9.52
CA LEU A 39 -14.95 19.47 -10.12
C LEU A 39 -15.27 18.11 -9.46
N ILE A 40 -14.53 17.69 -8.43
CA ILE A 40 -14.89 16.49 -7.67
C ILE A 40 -16.13 16.82 -6.82
N PRO A 41 -17.29 16.19 -7.07
CA PRO A 41 -18.51 16.50 -6.32
C PRO A 41 -18.35 16.15 -4.84
N ALA A 42 -18.97 16.93 -3.94
CA ALA A 42 -18.95 16.68 -2.50
C ALA A 42 -19.30 15.22 -2.14
N LYS A 43 -20.28 14.63 -2.83
CA LYS A 43 -20.68 13.22 -2.68
C LYS A 43 -19.53 12.23 -2.90
N ALA A 44 -18.63 12.49 -3.84
CA ALA A 44 -17.48 11.63 -4.10
C ALA A 44 -16.42 11.78 -2.99
N GLN A 45 -16.21 12.99 -2.49
CA GLN A 45 -15.31 13.24 -1.36
C GLN A 45 -15.82 12.54 -0.09
N ASP A 46 -17.12 12.58 0.18
CA ASP A 46 -17.75 11.92 1.32
C ASP A 46 -17.67 10.39 1.23
N LEU A 47 -17.91 9.84 0.03
CA LEU A 47 -17.74 8.41 -0.21
C LEU A 47 -16.30 7.96 0.03
N ILE A 48 -15.31 8.68 -0.50
CA ILE A 48 -13.88 8.37 -0.29
C ILE A 48 -13.56 8.42 1.21
N THR A 49 -14.01 9.46 1.90
CA THR A 49 -13.78 9.63 3.33
C THR A 49 -14.34 8.46 4.12
N THR A 50 -15.59 8.10 3.86
CA THR A 50 -16.27 6.99 4.54
C THR A 50 -15.60 5.65 4.22
N THR A 51 -15.16 5.47 2.98
CA THR A 51 -14.43 4.29 2.53
C THR A 51 -13.10 4.17 3.26
N ILE A 52 -12.29 5.22 3.29
CA ILE A 52 -11.00 5.24 4.01
C ILE A 52 -11.22 4.92 5.48
N LYS A 53 -12.20 5.55 6.14
CA LYS A 53 -12.53 5.27 7.54
C LYS A 53 -12.85 3.78 7.77
N SER A 54 -13.66 3.19 6.89
CA SER A 54 -14.05 1.78 6.96
C SER A 54 -12.84 0.85 6.74
N ILE A 55 -12.03 1.12 5.72
CA ILE A 55 -10.84 0.35 5.37
C ILE A 55 -9.82 0.36 6.52
N VAL A 56 -9.53 1.53 7.08
CA VAL A 56 -8.59 1.68 8.20
C VAL A 56 -9.12 0.93 9.43
N ARG A 57 -10.42 1.05 9.72
CA ARG A 57 -11.04 0.30 10.84
C ARG A 57 -10.95 -1.20 10.64
N THR A 58 -11.28 -1.68 9.44
CA THR A 58 -11.26 -3.11 9.10
C THR A 58 -9.84 -3.65 9.12
N ALA A 59 -8.86 -2.88 8.64
CA ALA A 59 -7.47 -3.30 8.68
C ALA A 59 -6.92 -3.40 10.10
N LEU A 60 -7.27 -2.47 10.99
CA LEU A 60 -6.75 -2.47 12.36
C LEU A 60 -7.46 -3.45 13.28
N PHE A 61 -8.79 -3.56 13.18
CA PHE A 61 -9.62 -4.28 14.16
C PHE A 61 -10.38 -5.45 13.56
N GLY A 62 -10.47 -5.53 12.24
CA GLY A 62 -11.12 -6.63 11.54
C GLY A 62 -10.26 -7.88 11.50
N ALA A 63 -10.89 -9.00 11.18
CA ALA A 63 -10.24 -10.27 10.84
C ALA A 63 -10.39 -10.60 9.34
N GLU A 64 -11.15 -9.80 8.60
CA GLU A 64 -11.55 -10.02 7.21
C GLU A 64 -10.37 -10.07 6.25
N TYR A 65 -9.30 -9.33 6.54
CA TYR A 65 -8.07 -9.33 5.75
C TYR A 65 -7.02 -10.32 6.26
N THR A 66 -7.16 -10.82 7.49
CA THR A 66 -6.16 -11.71 8.10
C THR A 66 -6.12 -13.04 7.34
N PRO A 67 -4.97 -13.42 6.75
CA PRO A 67 -4.85 -14.67 6.03
C PRO A 67 -5.02 -15.87 6.98
N GLN A 68 -5.73 -16.89 6.51
CA GLN A 68 -5.90 -18.14 7.26
C GLN A 68 -4.66 -19.03 7.18
N ARG A 69 -3.81 -18.81 6.18
CA ARG A 69 -2.56 -19.56 6.01
C ARG A 69 -1.51 -19.17 7.05
N PRO A 70 -0.65 -20.11 7.49
CA PRO A 70 0.42 -19.81 8.42
C PRO A 70 1.43 -18.82 7.82
N VAL A 71 2.05 -18.06 8.72
CA VAL A 71 3.14 -17.13 8.38
C VAL A 71 4.37 -17.91 7.95
N GLN A 72 4.97 -17.54 6.81
CA GLN A 72 6.15 -18.23 6.29
C GLN A 72 7.43 -17.68 6.91
N ARG A 73 8.06 -18.46 7.78
CA ARG A 73 9.25 -17.99 8.55
C ARG A 73 10.59 -18.33 7.90
N THR A 74 10.61 -18.70 6.61
CA THR A 74 11.85 -19.07 5.91
C THR A 74 12.80 -17.87 5.81
N LEU A 75 14.12 -18.12 5.85
CA LEU A 75 15.14 -17.06 5.81
C LEU A 75 15.48 -16.59 4.39
N ASN A 76 15.13 -17.36 3.35
CA ASN A 76 15.51 -17.06 1.98
C ASN A 76 14.66 -15.93 1.38
N LEU A 77 15.26 -14.75 1.21
CA LEU A 77 14.59 -13.59 0.60
C LEU A 77 14.22 -13.83 -0.86
N GLU A 78 15.01 -14.59 -1.61
CA GLU A 78 14.72 -14.89 -3.02
C GLU A 78 13.43 -15.69 -3.18
N LEU A 79 13.24 -16.68 -2.31
CA LEU A 79 12.02 -17.49 -2.30
C LEU A 79 10.80 -16.62 -2.01
N HIS A 80 10.89 -15.76 -0.98
CA HIS A 80 9.83 -14.81 -0.64
C HIS A 80 9.48 -13.88 -1.80
N ASP A 81 10.48 -13.36 -2.50
CA ASP A 81 10.27 -12.48 -3.65
C ASP A 81 9.65 -13.23 -4.85
N GLN A 82 9.96 -14.52 -5.04
CA GLN A 82 9.33 -15.36 -6.05
C GLN A 82 7.85 -15.62 -5.73
N GLU A 83 7.55 -15.96 -4.48
CA GLU A 83 6.17 -16.17 -4.02
C GLU A 83 5.36 -14.87 -4.02
N ALA A 84 5.98 -13.75 -3.65
CA ALA A 84 5.38 -12.41 -3.75
C ALA A 84 4.94 -12.09 -5.19
N LYS A 85 5.73 -12.47 -6.20
CA LYS A 85 5.35 -12.30 -7.62
C LYS A 85 4.14 -13.14 -7.99
N GLN A 86 4.08 -14.39 -7.52
CA GLN A 86 2.92 -15.26 -7.77
C GLN A 86 1.66 -14.72 -7.11
N LEU A 87 1.79 -14.27 -5.85
CA LEU A 87 0.72 -13.62 -5.10
C LEU A 87 0.23 -12.36 -5.81
N PHE A 88 1.15 -11.51 -6.29
CA PHE A 88 0.82 -10.33 -7.07
C PHE A 88 0.04 -10.69 -8.34
N SER A 89 0.50 -11.67 -9.12
CA SER A 89 -0.21 -12.15 -10.31
C SER A 89 -1.61 -12.69 -10.00
N LEU A 90 -1.81 -13.34 -8.85
CA LEU A 90 -3.13 -13.78 -8.41
C LEU A 90 -4.05 -12.58 -8.16
N TYR A 91 -3.60 -11.61 -7.36
CA TYR A 91 -4.40 -10.43 -7.02
C TYR A 91 -4.64 -9.50 -8.19
N GLN A 92 -3.72 -9.47 -9.15
CA GLN A 92 -3.92 -8.81 -10.43
C GLN A 92 -5.06 -9.46 -11.24
N LYS A 93 -5.11 -10.80 -11.31
CA LYS A 93 -6.22 -11.50 -11.96
C LYS A 93 -7.55 -11.26 -11.24
N ILE A 94 -7.56 -11.21 -9.92
CA ILE A 94 -8.75 -10.86 -9.13
C ILE A 94 -9.22 -9.44 -9.46
N ALA A 95 -8.31 -8.46 -9.42
CA ALA A 95 -8.64 -7.07 -9.73
C ALA A 95 -9.11 -6.89 -11.18
N VAL A 96 -8.53 -7.63 -12.12
CA VAL A 96 -9.02 -7.65 -13.52
C VAL A 96 -10.38 -8.34 -13.61
N ALA A 97 -10.62 -9.45 -12.91
CA ALA A 97 -11.93 -10.11 -12.93
C ALA A 97 -13.04 -9.21 -12.37
N GLU A 98 -12.74 -8.41 -11.34
CA GLU A 98 -13.67 -7.41 -10.83
C GLU A 98 -13.86 -6.21 -11.75
N GLY A 99 -12.79 -5.77 -12.42
CA GLY A 99 -12.85 -4.64 -13.36
C GLY A 99 -13.31 -4.99 -14.78
N ALA A 100 -13.21 -6.26 -15.20
CA ALA A 100 -13.51 -6.77 -16.54
C ALA A 100 -14.71 -7.72 -16.59
N GLY A 101 -15.16 -8.25 -15.44
CA GLY A 101 -16.39 -9.06 -15.32
C GLY A 101 -17.67 -8.29 -15.63
N THR A 102 -17.57 -7.00 -15.97
CA THR A 102 -18.67 -6.10 -16.28
C THR A 102 -18.56 -5.44 -17.66
N GLY A 103 -17.62 -5.87 -18.50
CA GLY A 103 -17.50 -5.24 -19.81
C GLY A 103 -16.46 -5.85 -20.75
N ALA A 104 -16.82 -6.95 -21.41
CA ALA A 104 -16.45 -7.11 -22.81
C ALA A 104 -17.24 -6.07 -23.64
N GLY A 105 -16.84 -4.80 -23.57
CA GLY A 105 -17.47 -3.69 -24.31
C GLY A 105 -18.43 -2.84 -23.47
N GLY A 106 -18.04 -1.58 -23.21
CA GLY A 106 -18.98 -0.54 -22.80
C GLY A 106 -18.90 -0.15 -21.33
N ILE A 107 -18.33 1.02 -21.10
CA ILE A 107 -18.71 2.02 -20.10
C ILE A 107 -19.93 1.60 -19.26
N LEU A 108 -19.69 1.21 -18.01
CA LEU A 108 -20.47 1.51 -16.79
C LEU A 108 -20.07 0.52 -15.69
N LEU A 109 -19.13 0.92 -14.83
CA LEU A 109 -18.96 0.31 -13.52
C LEU A 109 -19.38 1.32 -12.45
N ASN A 110 -20.29 0.88 -11.59
CA ASN A 110 -20.96 1.71 -10.61
C ASN A 110 -19.96 2.19 -9.55
N VAL A 111 -20.21 3.39 -9.02
CA VAL A 111 -19.52 4.02 -7.88
C VAL A 111 -19.45 3.10 -6.63
N VAL A 112 -20.21 2.00 -6.62
CA VAL A 112 -20.25 0.93 -5.60
C VAL A 112 -18.94 0.12 -5.53
N ASP A 113 -18.10 0.09 -6.58
CA ASP A 113 -16.91 -0.77 -6.61
C ASP A 113 -15.67 -0.18 -5.93
N PHE A 114 -15.68 1.11 -5.57
CA PHE A 114 -14.49 1.77 -4.99
C PHE A 114 -14.05 1.17 -3.63
N PRO A 115 -14.94 0.93 -2.65
CA PRO A 115 -14.57 0.24 -1.41
C PRO A 115 -14.03 -1.18 -1.63
N ALA A 116 -14.63 -1.94 -2.54
CA ALA A 116 -14.18 -3.30 -2.87
C ALA A 116 -12.78 -3.29 -3.48
N LEU A 117 -12.52 -2.37 -4.42
CA LEU A 117 -11.22 -2.18 -5.05
C LEU A 117 -10.11 -1.85 -4.04
N ILE A 118 -10.41 -1.13 -2.97
CA ILE A 118 -9.44 -0.87 -1.89
C ILE A 118 -9.33 -2.10 -0.98
N ALA A 119 -10.44 -2.76 -0.64
CA ALA A 119 -10.45 -3.94 0.22
C ALA A 119 -9.54 -5.06 -0.32
N ILE A 120 -9.45 -5.24 -1.63
CA ILE A 120 -8.58 -6.25 -2.25
C ILE A 120 -7.12 -5.87 -2.20
N LYS A 121 -6.82 -4.59 -2.37
CA LYS A 121 -5.46 -4.07 -2.17
C LYS A 121 -5.02 -4.29 -0.73
N MET A 122 -5.91 -4.07 0.24
CA MET A 122 -5.63 -4.38 1.64
C MET A 122 -5.43 -5.88 1.85
N LYS A 123 -6.32 -6.72 1.35
CA LYS A 123 -6.18 -8.19 1.46
C LYS A 123 -4.87 -8.69 0.83
N TYR A 124 -4.49 -8.13 -0.32
CA TYR A 124 -3.19 -8.38 -0.95
C TYR A 124 -2.02 -8.02 -0.01
N LEU A 125 -2.02 -6.84 0.61
CA LEU A 125 -0.96 -6.43 1.53
C LEU A 125 -0.85 -7.34 2.76
N PHE A 126 -1.98 -7.79 3.30
CA PHE A 126 -2.02 -8.73 4.41
C PHE A 126 -1.45 -10.10 4.04
N GLU A 127 -1.81 -10.62 2.87
CA GLU A 127 -1.20 -11.82 2.32
C GLU A 127 0.30 -11.64 2.10
N LEU A 128 0.72 -10.48 1.58
CA LEU A 128 2.13 -10.19 1.33
C LEU A 128 2.93 -10.13 2.65
N ALA A 129 2.34 -9.63 3.73
CA ALA A 129 2.96 -9.65 5.06
C ALA A 129 3.29 -11.09 5.50
N HIS A 130 2.30 -11.99 5.41
CA HIS A 130 2.48 -13.40 5.76
C HIS A 130 3.48 -14.12 4.86
N ASN A 131 3.54 -13.71 3.58
CA ASN A 131 4.58 -14.15 2.65
C ASN A 131 5.95 -13.82 3.23
N TYR A 132 6.27 -12.56 3.53
CA TYR A 132 7.59 -12.18 4.07
C TYR A 132 7.87 -12.59 5.52
N GLY A 133 6.94 -13.27 6.17
CA GLY A 133 7.12 -13.81 7.52
C GLY A 133 6.65 -12.90 8.65
N TYR A 134 5.77 -11.95 8.36
CA TYR A 134 5.19 -11.03 9.33
C TYR A 134 3.74 -11.40 9.65
N ASP A 135 3.40 -11.56 10.93
CA ASP A 135 2.08 -11.99 11.39
C ASP A 135 1.13 -10.79 11.50
N THR A 136 0.06 -10.80 10.70
CA THR A 136 -0.95 -9.73 10.69
C THR A 136 -1.95 -9.81 11.83
N LYS A 137 -1.82 -10.79 12.74
CA LYS A 137 -2.53 -10.78 14.02
C LYS A 137 -2.01 -9.68 14.93
N HIS A 138 -0.74 -9.31 14.82
CA HIS A 138 -0.18 -8.21 15.61
C HIS A 138 -0.71 -6.87 15.13
N PHE A 139 -1.22 -6.07 16.07
CA PHE A 139 -1.71 -4.72 15.78
C PHE A 139 -0.66 -3.85 15.08
N SER A 140 0.59 -3.89 15.53
CA SER A 140 1.70 -3.15 14.91
C SER A 140 1.87 -3.51 13.43
N GLU A 141 1.76 -4.77 13.05
CA GLU A 141 1.88 -5.17 11.64
C GLU A 141 0.74 -4.63 10.78
N ARG A 142 -0.48 -4.50 11.34
CA ARG A 142 -1.61 -3.86 10.66
C ARG A 142 -1.34 -2.37 10.43
N VAL A 143 -0.73 -1.68 11.40
CA VAL A 143 -0.27 -0.29 11.26
C VAL A 143 0.82 -0.17 10.18
N PHE A 144 1.76 -1.12 10.12
CA PHE A 144 2.78 -1.16 9.07
C PHE A 144 2.16 -1.26 7.68
N ILE A 145 1.21 -2.17 7.48
CA ILE A 145 0.47 -2.34 6.23
C ILE A 145 -0.23 -1.03 5.83
N LEU A 146 -0.87 -0.35 6.78
CA LEU A 146 -1.51 0.94 6.56
C LEU A 146 -0.51 2.02 6.11
N LYS A 147 0.68 2.07 6.70
CA LYS A 147 1.75 3.01 6.27
C LYS A 147 2.28 2.70 4.87
N VAL A 148 2.41 1.42 4.51
CA VAL A 148 2.78 0.98 3.15
C VAL A 148 1.71 1.42 2.16
N PHE A 149 0.43 1.21 2.47
CA PHE A 149 -0.68 1.65 1.64
C PHE A 149 -0.66 3.18 1.47
N GLN A 150 -0.53 3.94 2.56
CA GLN A 150 -0.38 5.39 2.51
C GLN A 150 0.76 5.79 1.57
N MET A 151 1.96 5.23 1.75
CA MET A 151 3.12 5.58 0.93
C MET A 151 2.83 5.42 -0.57
N SER A 152 2.12 4.36 -0.96
CA SER A 152 1.73 4.17 -2.36
C SER A 152 0.77 5.25 -2.88
N PHE A 153 -0.10 5.81 -2.02
CA PHE A 153 -1.16 6.75 -2.43
C PHE A 153 -1.00 8.19 -1.92
N SER A 154 0.12 8.51 -1.26
CA SER A 154 0.45 9.85 -0.78
C SER A 154 1.14 10.73 -1.83
N SER A 155 1.22 12.03 -1.55
CA SER A 155 2.06 12.97 -2.30
C SER A 155 3.56 12.62 -2.16
N PRO A 156 4.45 13.08 -3.08
CA PRO A 156 5.89 12.85 -2.96
C PRO A 156 6.49 13.34 -1.63
N GLU A 157 5.98 14.42 -1.07
CA GLU A 157 6.45 14.96 0.22
C GLU A 157 6.11 14.03 1.39
N GLN A 158 4.86 13.55 1.45
CA GLN A 158 4.41 12.61 2.48
C GLN A 158 5.09 11.24 2.35
N ARG A 159 5.37 10.80 1.11
CA ARG A 159 6.12 9.55 0.84
C ARG A 159 7.48 9.51 1.53
N ALA A 160 8.19 10.65 1.64
CA ALA A 160 9.49 10.71 2.32
C ALA A 160 9.40 10.39 3.81
N ASN A 161 8.44 11.00 4.49
CA ASN A 161 8.21 10.78 5.91
C ASN A 161 7.75 9.33 6.18
N LEU A 162 6.88 8.80 5.32
CA LEU A 162 6.41 7.42 5.41
C LEU A 162 7.54 6.42 5.15
N LEU A 163 8.42 6.66 4.17
CA LEU A 163 9.57 5.80 3.93
C LEU A 163 10.54 5.82 5.12
N LYS A 164 10.78 6.99 5.73
CA LYS A 164 11.59 7.09 6.95
C LYS A 164 11.01 6.26 8.09
N SER A 165 9.70 6.31 8.28
CA SER A 165 8.96 5.47 9.23
C SER A 165 9.14 3.98 8.92
N ILE A 166 8.90 3.56 7.67
CA ILE A 166 9.07 2.16 7.22
C ILE A 166 10.50 1.64 7.43
N LYS A 167 11.52 2.46 7.16
CA LYS A 167 12.94 2.09 7.35
C LYS A 167 13.31 1.88 8.82
N ASN A 168 12.68 2.61 9.73
CA ASN A 168 12.94 2.57 11.16
C ASN A 168 11.85 1.80 11.92
N TRP A 169 11.14 0.91 11.22
CA TRP A 169 9.95 0.26 11.76
C TRP A 169 10.22 -0.57 13.02
N ASP A 170 11.41 -1.16 13.17
CA ASP A 170 11.72 -1.94 14.36
C ASP A 170 11.77 -1.11 15.65
N ALA A 171 12.11 0.19 15.56
CA ALA A 171 11.98 1.11 16.69
C ALA A 171 10.54 1.64 16.81
N GLU A 172 9.90 1.90 15.67
CA GLU A 172 8.55 2.47 15.66
C GLU A 172 7.49 1.50 16.16
N LYS A 173 7.60 0.20 15.86
CA LYS A 173 6.67 -0.86 16.28
C LYS A 173 6.50 -0.95 17.80
N GLU A 174 7.52 -0.54 18.57
CA GLU A 174 7.48 -0.52 20.04
C GLU A 174 6.40 0.45 20.54
N LEU A 175 6.14 1.54 19.82
CA LEU A 175 5.04 2.48 20.09
C LEU A 175 3.65 1.85 19.90
N TRP A 176 3.58 0.73 19.18
CA TRP A 176 2.35 0.04 18.78
C TRP A 176 2.22 -1.37 19.41
N SER A 177 3.16 -1.74 20.29
CA SER A 177 3.31 -3.10 20.84
C SER A 177 2.38 -3.38 22.04
N ALA A 178 1.91 -2.34 22.73
CA ALA A 178 0.91 -2.44 23.77
C ALA A 178 -0.50 -2.55 23.14
N GLU A 179 -0.85 -3.77 22.71
CA GLU A 179 -2.10 -4.13 22.04
C GLU A 179 -3.36 -3.68 22.84
N THR A 180 -3.25 -3.63 24.17
CA THR A 180 -4.32 -3.25 25.11
C THR A 180 -4.36 -1.76 25.46
N GLU A 181 -3.23 -1.08 25.68
CA GLU A 181 -3.26 0.35 26.08
C GLU A 181 -3.48 1.29 24.89
N TYR A 182 -2.92 0.95 23.72
CA TYR A 182 -2.99 1.87 22.58
C TYR A 182 -4.38 1.88 21.94
N SER A 183 -5.07 0.73 21.86
CA SER A 183 -6.43 0.66 21.32
C SER A 183 -7.47 1.40 22.19
N GLU A 184 -7.24 1.48 23.50
CA GLU A 184 -8.14 2.12 24.46
C GLU A 184 -7.92 3.64 24.60
N HIS A 185 -6.68 4.14 24.39
CA HIS A 185 -6.34 5.56 24.57
C HIS A 185 -6.06 6.34 23.28
N MET A 186 -5.98 5.66 22.13
CA MET A 186 -5.80 6.32 20.85
C MET A 186 -7.00 7.19 20.51
N ASN A 187 -6.74 8.47 20.23
CA ASN A 187 -7.76 9.34 19.62
C ASN A 187 -7.98 8.88 18.18
N TRP A 188 -8.94 7.97 18.01
CA TRP A 188 -9.29 7.36 16.74
C TRP A 188 -9.67 8.39 15.68
N GLU A 189 -10.39 9.45 16.06
CA GLU A 189 -10.80 10.50 15.14
C GLU A 189 -9.58 11.24 14.58
N THR A 190 -8.62 11.58 15.46
CA THR A 190 -7.35 12.21 15.06
C THR A 190 -6.55 11.30 14.15
N PHE A 191 -6.36 10.04 14.50
CA PHE A 191 -5.60 9.11 13.65
C PHE A 191 -6.25 8.92 12.29
N GLN A 192 -7.56 8.73 12.23
CA GLN A 192 -8.28 8.61 10.97
C GLN A 192 -8.11 9.88 10.11
N LYS A 193 -8.19 11.05 10.74
CA LYS A 193 -8.03 12.33 10.07
C LYS A 193 -6.62 12.48 9.51
N GLU A 194 -5.60 12.27 10.33
CA GLU A 194 -4.19 12.28 9.89
C GLU A 194 -3.94 11.25 8.79
N TYR A 195 -4.51 10.05 8.92
CA TYR A 195 -4.37 9.00 7.92
C TYR A 195 -4.97 9.42 6.58
N ARG A 196 -6.19 9.98 6.60
CA ARG A 196 -6.91 10.45 5.42
C ARG A 196 -6.19 11.62 4.77
N ASP A 197 -5.75 12.60 5.56
CA ASP A 197 -5.07 13.81 5.07
C ASP A 197 -3.68 13.49 4.49
N ALA A 198 -3.09 12.37 4.89
CA ALA A 198 -1.88 11.81 4.30
C ALA A 198 -2.11 11.14 2.93
N ILE A 199 -3.34 10.99 2.43
CA ILE A 199 -3.61 10.33 1.14
C ILE A 199 -4.01 11.36 0.08
N ASP A 200 -3.40 11.29 -1.10
CA ASP A 200 -3.83 12.10 -2.24
C ASP A 200 -5.08 11.47 -2.86
N PHE A 201 -6.25 12.06 -2.59
CA PHE A 201 -7.54 11.57 -3.11
C PHE A 201 -7.56 11.47 -4.63
N ARG A 202 -6.77 12.25 -5.36
CA ARG A 202 -6.70 12.17 -6.82
C ARG A 202 -6.07 10.86 -7.27
N LYS A 203 -5.06 10.38 -6.55
CA LYS A 203 -4.47 9.06 -6.80
C LYS A 203 -5.46 7.94 -6.52
N LEU A 204 -6.32 8.11 -5.52
CA LEU A 204 -7.40 7.15 -5.28
C LEU A 204 -8.47 7.19 -6.37
N LEU A 205 -8.87 8.38 -6.84
CA LEU A 205 -9.86 8.54 -7.91
C LEU A 205 -9.40 7.96 -9.25
N GLN A 206 -8.10 7.89 -9.50
CA GLN A 206 -7.56 7.19 -10.68
C GLN A 206 -7.92 5.69 -10.70
N MET A 207 -8.35 5.09 -9.57
CA MET A 207 -8.86 3.72 -9.52
C MET A 207 -10.31 3.59 -10.02
N VAL A 208 -11.07 4.69 -10.09
CA VAL A 208 -12.48 4.67 -10.50
C VAL A 208 -12.54 4.74 -12.03
N PRO A 209 -13.06 3.71 -12.72
CA PRO A 209 -13.20 3.76 -14.17
C PRO A 209 -14.05 4.96 -14.61
N GLY A 210 -13.60 5.67 -15.65
CA GLY A 210 -14.35 6.78 -16.24
C GLY A 210 -14.11 8.17 -15.63
N ILE A 211 -13.35 8.29 -14.53
CA ILE A 211 -12.91 9.59 -13.99
C ILE A 211 -11.41 9.77 -14.28
N GLY A 212 -11.09 10.52 -15.34
CA GLY A 212 -9.80 11.22 -15.46
C GLY A 212 -8.64 10.57 -16.22
N ALA A 213 -8.72 9.33 -16.70
CA ALA A 213 -7.73 8.81 -17.65
C ALA A 213 -8.29 7.70 -18.56
N VAL A 214 -7.81 7.70 -19.80
CA VAL A 214 -8.10 6.72 -20.85
C VAL A 214 -7.80 5.28 -20.37
N ALA A 215 -8.70 4.35 -20.71
CA ALA A 215 -8.67 2.91 -20.42
C ALA A 215 -8.73 2.49 -18.93
N GLY A 216 -9.95 2.27 -18.41
CA GLY A 216 -10.21 1.86 -17.02
C GLY A 216 -9.48 0.59 -16.55
N ALA A 217 -9.14 -0.33 -17.45
CA ALA A 217 -8.32 -1.50 -17.11
C ALA A 217 -6.82 -1.16 -16.91
N TRP A 218 -6.30 -0.20 -17.67
CA TRP A 218 -4.88 0.18 -17.62
C TRP A 218 -4.54 0.99 -16.37
N ALA A 219 -5.43 1.91 -15.96
CA ALA A 219 -5.23 2.68 -14.73
C ALA A 219 -5.23 1.79 -13.47
N ASN A 220 -6.14 0.81 -13.39
CA ASN A 220 -6.18 -0.14 -12.27
C ASN A 220 -4.95 -1.05 -12.21
N TYR A 221 -4.43 -1.45 -13.36
CA TYR A 221 -3.19 -2.25 -13.46
C TYR A 221 -2.00 -1.49 -12.85
N THR A 222 -1.77 -0.25 -13.30
CA THR A 222 -0.63 0.57 -12.86
C THR A 222 -0.67 0.85 -11.37
N ILE A 223 -1.86 1.13 -10.82
CA ILE A 223 -2.02 1.40 -9.38
C ILE A 223 -1.70 0.18 -8.51
N LEU A 224 -2.16 -1.01 -8.91
CA LEU A 224 -1.84 -2.23 -8.17
C LEU A 224 -0.34 -2.53 -8.27
N GLU A 225 0.29 -2.29 -9.42
CA GLU A 225 1.73 -2.45 -9.63
C GLU A 225 2.56 -1.53 -8.73
N GLU A 226 2.21 -0.23 -8.65
CA GLU A 226 2.84 0.72 -7.72
C GLU A 226 2.75 0.25 -6.27
N LEU A 227 1.58 -0.26 -5.86
CA LEU A 227 1.37 -0.83 -4.53
C LEU A 227 2.22 -2.08 -4.30
N GLY A 228 2.23 -3.00 -5.27
CA GLY A 228 3.00 -4.24 -5.21
C GLY A 228 4.51 -4.00 -5.08
N GLN A 229 5.04 -3.06 -5.87
CA GLN A 229 6.44 -2.65 -5.80
C GLN A 229 6.78 -2.00 -4.45
N SER A 230 5.93 -1.06 -4.00
CA SER A 230 6.10 -0.37 -2.72
C SER A 230 6.14 -1.34 -1.54
N ALA A 231 5.17 -2.27 -1.50
CA ALA A 231 5.05 -3.22 -0.41
C ALA A 231 6.18 -4.26 -0.41
N THR A 232 6.53 -4.78 -1.58
CA THR A 232 7.68 -5.70 -1.73
C THR A 232 8.96 -5.06 -1.24
N ASN A 233 9.25 -3.82 -1.65
CA ASN A 233 10.47 -3.13 -1.22
C ASN A 233 10.44 -2.76 0.27
N ALA A 234 9.29 -2.42 0.83
CA ALA A 234 9.14 -2.17 2.27
C ALA A 234 9.48 -3.43 3.10
N TYR A 235 9.02 -4.61 2.70
CA TYR A 235 9.37 -5.86 3.38
C TYR A 235 10.81 -6.29 3.14
N ARG A 236 11.33 -6.13 1.91
CA ARG A 236 12.76 -6.38 1.62
C ARG A 236 13.66 -5.50 2.49
N LEU A 237 13.34 -4.22 2.67
CA LEU A 237 14.06 -3.31 3.58
C LEU A 237 14.11 -3.88 5.01
N ARG A 238 12.97 -4.27 5.58
CA ARG A 238 12.91 -4.86 6.93
C ARG A 238 13.74 -6.15 7.02
N ARG A 239 13.61 -7.06 6.06
CA ARG A 239 14.37 -8.33 6.01
C ARG A 239 15.87 -8.11 5.94
N LEU A 240 16.32 -7.16 5.12
CA LEU A 240 17.74 -6.88 4.90
C LEU A 240 18.36 -6.14 6.09
N ASN A 241 17.60 -5.29 6.78
CA ASN A 241 18.05 -4.60 8.00
C ASN A 241 18.21 -5.60 9.16
N ALA A 242 17.20 -6.42 9.42
CA ALA A 242 17.26 -7.46 10.46
C ALA A 242 18.40 -8.47 10.23
N SER A 243 18.72 -8.78 8.96
CA SER A 243 19.85 -9.65 8.61
C SER A 243 21.21 -8.99 8.85
N ALA A 244 21.31 -7.66 8.67
CA ALA A 244 22.54 -6.91 8.95
C ALA A 244 22.84 -6.84 10.45
N GLU A 245 21.82 -6.59 11.27
CA GLU A 245 21.95 -6.56 12.74
C GLU A 245 22.37 -7.91 13.32
N LYS A 246 21.79 -9.02 12.85
CA LYS A 246 22.22 -10.36 13.27
C LYS A 246 23.68 -10.64 12.94
N ARG A 247 24.16 -10.17 11.78
CA ARG A 247 25.57 -10.34 11.35
C ARG A 247 26.55 -9.47 12.14
N SER A 248 26.12 -8.32 12.69
CA SER A 248 26.99 -7.50 13.56
C SER A 248 27.09 -8.07 14.97
N ILE A 249 25.99 -8.59 15.52
CA ILE A 249 25.97 -9.24 16.84
C ILE A 249 26.87 -10.49 16.85
N GLN A 250 26.86 -11.30 15.78
CA GLN A 250 27.65 -12.53 15.71
C GLN A 250 29.17 -12.30 15.49
N LYS A 251 29.59 -11.06 15.23
CA LYS A 251 31.00 -10.66 15.08
C LYS A 251 31.60 -10.02 16.33
N THR A 252 30.80 -9.83 17.37
CA THR A 252 31.20 -9.25 18.67
C THR A 252 31.28 -10.37 19.69
#